data_AF-A0A831XHQ8-F1
#
_entry.id   AF-A0A831XHQ8-F1
#
_cell.length_a   1.000
_cell.length_b   1.000
_cell.length_c   1.000
_cell.angle_alpha   90.00
_cell.angle_beta   90.00
_cell.angle_gamma   90.00
#
_symmetry.space_group_name_H-M   'P 1'
#
loop_
_entity.id
_entity.type
_entity.pdbx_description
1 polymer ?
#
loop_
_entity_poly.entity_id
_entity_poly.type
_entity_poly.pdbx_seq_one_letter_code
_entity_poly.pdbx_strand_id
1 'polypeptide(L)'
;MRRQKVVALLLLGGLLAGCGNLFGGGVILGGPTVLVSRENFSFTTEKDQNNTIFYIYSYTLALYTLPGSGAGSVVLLDASGNPVDVPFTIHEACPPLNQNPCGPYTRSYQKRASTPLTPVPVVKYRTVSANGQSKVIALPAPIEIY
;
A
#
# COMPACT_ATOMS: atom_id res chain seq x y z
N MET A 1 38.88 -34.48 -32.47
CA MET A 1 37.55 -35.02 -32.08
C MET A 1 37.36 -34.71 -30.59
N ARG A 2 36.83 -33.54 -30.20
CA ARG A 2 35.42 -33.24 -29.86
C ARG A 2 34.73 -34.24 -28.90
N ARG A 3 34.50 -33.80 -27.65
CA ARG A 3 33.38 -34.10 -26.71
C ARG A 3 33.60 -33.23 -25.44
N GLN A 4 33.11 -31.98 -25.40
CA GLN A 4 31.86 -31.51 -24.73
C GLN A 4 31.66 -32.09 -23.31
N LYS A 5 31.95 -31.31 -22.25
CA LYS A 5 31.08 -30.35 -21.50
C LYS A 5 29.95 -31.04 -20.71
N VAL A 6 30.01 -30.99 -19.37
CA VAL A 6 28.93 -30.47 -18.51
C VAL A 6 29.57 -29.86 -17.26
N VAL A 7 29.55 -28.54 -17.19
CA VAL A 7 29.86 -27.74 -16.00
C VAL A 7 28.65 -27.80 -15.08
N ALA A 8 28.87 -28.12 -13.82
CA ALA A 8 27.85 -28.12 -12.77
C ALA A 8 27.30 -26.70 -12.58
N LEU A 9 26.08 -26.46 -13.05
CA LEU A 9 25.34 -25.23 -12.80
C LEU A 9 24.49 -25.45 -11.53
N LEU A 10 25.13 -25.30 -10.38
CA LEU A 10 24.45 -24.94 -9.14
C LEU A 10 23.94 -23.50 -9.27
N LEU A 11 22.79 -23.21 -8.65
CA LEU A 11 22.12 -21.90 -8.48
C LEU A 11 20.96 -21.61 -9.45
N LEU A 12 19.79 -22.21 -9.18
CA LEU A 12 18.48 -21.59 -9.49
C LEU A 12 17.34 -22.23 -8.68
N GLY A 13 17.58 -22.52 -7.40
CA GLY A 13 16.62 -23.15 -6.48
C GLY A 13 16.04 -22.19 -5.44
N GLY A 14 15.66 -20.95 -5.80
CA GLY A 14 15.32 -19.96 -4.78
C GLY A 14 14.43 -18.77 -5.15
N LEU A 15 13.59 -18.84 -6.20
CA LEU A 15 12.72 -17.72 -6.59
C LEU A 15 11.22 -18.06 -6.71
N LEU A 16 10.76 -19.17 -6.15
CA LEU A 16 9.32 -19.55 -6.16
C LEU A 16 8.60 -19.39 -4.81
N ALA A 17 9.27 -18.86 -3.78
CA ALA A 17 8.64 -18.53 -2.50
C ALA A 17 8.10 -17.09 -2.51
N GLY A 18 6.96 -16.86 -3.19
CA GLY A 18 6.35 -15.53 -3.23
C GLY A 18 4.88 -15.44 -3.63
N CYS A 19 4.27 -16.48 -4.20
CA CYS A 19 2.85 -16.46 -4.60
C CYS A 19 1.88 -16.92 -3.49
N GLY A 20 2.35 -17.10 -2.25
CA GLY A 20 1.64 -17.85 -1.21
C GLY A 20 0.55 -17.12 -0.42
N ASN A 21 0.46 -15.79 -0.47
CA ASN A 21 -0.40 -15.04 0.46
C ASN A 21 -1.62 -14.36 -0.17
N LEU A 22 -1.83 -14.46 -1.49
CA LEU A 22 -3.04 -13.89 -2.12
C LEU A 22 -4.33 -14.62 -1.72
N PHE A 23 -4.24 -15.85 -1.23
CA PHE A 23 -5.40 -16.72 -0.95
C PHE A 23 -5.62 -17.07 0.53
N GLY A 24 -4.76 -16.60 1.45
CA GLY A 24 -4.99 -16.76 2.89
C GLY A 24 -6.25 -16.00 3.30
N GLY A 25 -7.34 -16.72 3.63
CA GLY A 25 -8.60 -16.13 4.12
C GLY A 25 -9.76 -16.06 3.13
N GLY A 26 -9.70 -16.75 1.99
CA GLY A 26 -10.79 -16.81 1.01
C GLY A 26 -10.56 -15.93 -0.23
N VAL A 27 -11.14 -16.32 -1.36
CA VAL A 27 -11.12 -15.55 -2.61
C VAL A 27 -12.24 -14.53 -2.57
N ILE A 28 -11.88 -13.25 -2.56
CA ILE A 28 -12.81 -12.23 -3.03
C ILE A 28 -12.55 -12.05 -4.52
N LEU A 29 -13.61 -12.14 -5.33
CA LEU A 29 -13.52 -11.92 -6.76
C LEU A 29 -13.95 -10.48 -7.05
N GLY A 30 -13.12 -9.76 -7.80
CA GLY A 30 -13.46 -8.41 -8.27
C GLY A 30 -13.26 -7.27 -7.28
N GLY A 31 -12.56 -7.48 -6.16
CA GLY A 31 -12.14 -6.39 -5.27
C GLY A 31 -10.83 -5.73 -5.74
N PRO A 32 -10.54 -4.50 -5.33
CA PRO A 32 -9.23 -3.89 -5.56
C PRO A 32 -8.13 -4.62 -4.79
N THR A 33 -7.02 -4.87 -5.47
CA THR A 33 -5.76 -5.32 -4.85
C THR A 33 -4.75 -4.22 -5.12
N VAL A 34 -4.19 -3.62 -4.06
CA VAL A 34 -3.38 -2.40 -4.20
C VAL A 34 -1.99 -2.55 -3.59
N LEU A 35 -1.05 -1.82 -4.19
CA LEU A 35 0.16 -1.35 -3.54
C LEU A 35 -0.16 0.00 -2.89
N VAL A 36 0.30 0.21 -1.67
CA VAL A 36 0.13 1.46 -0.94
C VAL A 36 1.51 2.07 -0.73
N SER A 37 1.65 3.37 -0.95
CA SER A 37 2.87 4.12 -0.70
C SER A 37 2.56 5.43 0.02
N ARG A 38 3.50 5.89 0.85
CA ARG A 38 3.58 7.28 1.31
C ARG A 38 4.67 7.97 0.51
N GLU A 39 4.26 9.00 -0.22
CA GLU A 39 5.10 9.78 -1.12
C GLU A 39 5.22 11.22 -0.62
N ASN A 40 6.26 11.92 -1.06
CA ASN A 40 6.47 13.35 -0.77
C ASN A 40 6.40 13.72 0.72
N PHE A 41 6.90 12.84 1.59
CA PHE A 41 6.93 13.13 3.03
C PHE A 41 7.87 14.29 3.33
N SER A 42 7.37 15.26 4.10
CA SER A 42 8.13 16.38 4.62
C SER A 42 7.77 16.63 6.08
N PHE A 43 8.79 16.95 6.86
CA PHE A 43 8.66 17.36 8.26
C PHE A 43 9.41 18.67 8.45
N THR A 44 8.68 19.71 8.87
CA THR A 44 9.24 21.03 9.12
C THR A 44 8.74 21.57 10.46
N THR A 45 9.43 22.59 10.98
CA THR A 45 9.01 23.32 12.16
C THR A 45 8.81 24.78 11.84
N GLU A 46 7.74 25.37 12.37
CA GLU A 46 7.42 26.78 12.27
C GLU A 46 7.40 27.40 13.68
N LYS A 47 7.73 28.68 13.79
CA LYS A 47 7.52 29.44 15.03
C LYS A 47 6.46 30.49 14.80
N ASP A 48 5.52 30.61 15.74
CA ASP A 48 4.59 31.75 15.74
C ASP A 48 5.24 33.03 16.30
N GLN A 49 4.48 34.11 16.31
CA GLN A 49 4.89 35.42 16.84
C GLN A 49 5.25 35.37 18.35
N ASN A 50 4.78 34.34 19.07
CA ASN A 50 5.03 34.13 20.49
C ASN A 50 6.18 33.13 20.74
N ASN A 51 6.94 32.77 19.69
CA ASN A 51 8.03 31.79 19.74
C ASN A 51 7.58 30.36 20.11
N THR A 52 6.29 30.05 19.96
CA THR A 52 5.74 28.69 20.07
C THR A 52 6.14 27.89 18.85
N ILE A 53 6.73 26.72 19.05
CA ILE A 53 7.13 25.81 17.97
C ILE A 53 5.94 24.97 17.54
N PHE A 54 5.67 24.96 16.24
CA PHE A 54 4.72 24.07 15.59
C PHE A 54 5.45 23.08 14.69
N TYR A 55 4.97 21.85 14.70
CA TYR A 55 5.46 20.74 13.89
C TYR A 55 4.50 20.52 12.73
N ILE A 56 5.02 20.59 11.51
CA ILE A 56 4.26 20.45 10.27
C ILE A 56 4.69 19.15 9.59
N TYR A 57 3.72 18.28 9.35
CA TYR A 57 3.89 17.02 8.64
C TYR A 57 3.08 17.12 7.34
N SER A 58 3.70 16.84 6.20
CA SER A 58 2.98 16.71 4.94
C SER A 58 3.40 15.47 4.18
N TYR A 59 2.44 14.82 3.52
CA TYR A 59 2.69 13.64 2.69
C TYR A 59 1.51 13.38 1.75
N THR A 60 1.74 12.54 0.75
CA THR A 60 0.69 12.01 -0.12
C THR A 60 0.61 10.50 0.08
N LEU A 61 -0.59 9.98 0.37
CA LEU A 61 -0.84 8.56 0.22
C LEU A 61 -1.19 8.28 -1.24
N ALA A 62 -0.54 7.30 -1.84
CA ALA A 62 -0.80 6.85 -3.19
C ALA A 62 -1.11 5.34 -3.18
N LEU A 63 -2.22 4.98 -3.82
CA LEU A 63 -2.63 3.61 -4.04
C LEU A 63 -2.50 3.29 -5.53
N TYR A 64 -1.87 2.15 -5.83
CA TYR A 64 -1.76 1.63 -7.18
C TYR A 64 -2.41 0.26 -7.25
N THR A 65 -3.42 0.10 -8.09
CA THR A 65 -4.13 -1.17 -8.27
C THR A 65 -3.32 -2.10 -9.17
N LEU A 66 -3.14 -3.35 -8.76
CA LEU A 66 -2.41 -4.34 -9.54
C LEU A 66 -3.18 -4.77 -10.80
N PRO A 67 -2.49 -5.13 -11.91
CA PRO A 67 -3.15 -5.70 -13.08
C PRO A 67 -4.06 -6.88 -12.72
N GLY A 68 -5.29 -6.88 -13.25
CA GLY A 68 -6.32 -7.88 -12.98
C GLY A 68 -7.17 -7.63 -11.72
N SER A 69 -6.90 -6.56 -10.96
CA SER A 69 -7.75 -6.19 -9.82
C SER A 69 -9.05 -5.50 -10.25
N GLY A 70 -10.09 -5.62 -9.43
CA GLY A 70 -11.41 -5.06 -9.70
C GLY A 70 -11.65 -3.68 -9.09
N ALA A 71 -12.83 -3.12 -9.38
CA ALA A 71 -13.31 -1.87 -8.79
C ALA A 71 -13.90 -2.09 -7.38
N GLY A 72 -13.95 -1.04 -6.57
CA GLY A 72 -14.47 -1.11 -5.21
C GLY A 72 -13.90 -0.04 -4.29
N SER A 73 -13.69 -0.37 -3.02
CA SER A 73 -13.05 0.52 -2.06
C SER A 73 -11.94 -0.14 -1.27
N VAL A 74 -10.99 0.69 -0.82
CA VAL A 74 -9.86 0.28 0.02
C VAL A 74 -9.84 1.13 1.29
N VAL A 75 -9.84 0.47 2.44
CA VAL A 75 -9.73 1.10 3.76
C VAL A 75 -8.37 0.75 4.35
N LEU A 76 -7.55 1.76 4.63
CA LEU A 76 -6.26 1.56 5.30
C LEU A 76 -6.48 1.32 6.79
N LEU A 77 -5.77 0.35 7.37
CA LEU A 77 -5.97 -0.10 8.74
C LEU A 77 -4.67 -0.14 9.54
N ASP A 78 -4.77 0.22 10.82
CA ASP A 78 -3.70 0.06 11.82
C ASP A 78 -3.52 -1.41 12.24
N ALA A 79 -2.58 -1.67 13.15
CA ALA A 79 -2.34 -3.03 13.69
C ALA A 79 -3.57 -3.64 14.37
N SER A 80 -4.39 -2.82 15.04
CA SER A 80 -5.62 -3.23 15.73
C SER A 80 -6.79 -3.47 14.77
N GLY A 81 -6.67 -3.08 13.50
CA GLY A 81 -7.75 -3.21 12.51
C GLY A 81 -8.70 -2.02 12.46
N ASN A 82 -8.33 -0.89 13.08
CA ASN A 82 -9.09 0.34 12.99
C ASN A 82 -8.79 1.07 11.68
N PRO A 83 -9.79 1.67 11.02
CA PRO A 83 -9.57 2.59 9.91
C PRO A 83 -8.70 3.77 10.36
N VAL A 84 -7.64 4.04 9.61
CA VAL A 84 -6.76 5.18 9.86
C VAL A 84 -7.12 6.41 9.02
N ASP A 85 -8.06 6.23 8.09
CA ASP A 85 -8.39 7.21 7.06
C ASP A 85 -9.73 6.87 6.40
N VAL A 86 -10.31 7.83 5.67
CA VAL A 86 -11.52 7.58 4.88
C VAL A 86 -11.19 6.69 3.67
N PRO A 87 -12.11 5.79 3.27
CA PRO A 87 -11.86 4.84 2.20
C PRO A 87 -11.42 5.51 0.89
N PHE A 88 -10.51 4.85 0.16
CA PHE A 88 -10.23 5.16 -1.23
C PHE A 88 -11.26 4.47 -2.11
N THR A 89 -11.80 5.18 -3.10
CA THR A 89 -12.71 4.60 -4.10
C THR A 89 -11.93 4.32 -5.37
N ILE A 90 -12.03 3.08 -5.85
CA ILE A 90 -11.42 2.58 -7.08
C ILE A 90 -12.57 2.41 -8.07
N HIS A 91 -12.73 3.38 -8.97
CA HIS A 91 -13.89 3.44 -9.87
C HIS A 91 -13.86 2.38 -10.98
N GLU A 92 -12.67 1.95 -11.38
CA GLU A 92 -12.48 1.07 -12.54
C GLU A 92 -11.53 -0.08 -12.19
N ALA A 93 -11.77 -1.24 -12.79
CA ALA A 93 -10.87 -2.37 -12.68
C ALA A 93 -9.56 -2.08 -13.43
N CYS A 94 -8.44 -2.60 -12.93
CA CYS A 94 -7.17 -2.52 -13.63
C CYS A 94 -7.06 -3.71 -14.60
N PRO A 95 -7.01 -3.50 -15.94
CA PRO A 95 -7.01 -4.58 -16.91
C PRO A 95 -5.88 -5.61 -16.68
N PRO A 96 -6.12 -6.92 -16.87
CA PRO A 96 -5.10 -7.94 -16.64
C PRO A 96 -3.93 -7.88 -17.63
N LEU A 97 -4.14 -7.27 -18.80
CA LEU A 97 -3.12 -7.09 -19.83
C LEU A 97 -2.25 -5.85 -19.61
N ASN A 98 -2.51 -5.06 -18.56
CA ASN A 98 -1.66 -3.93 -18.23
C ASN A 98 -0.31 -4.41 -17.70
N GLN A 99 0.76 -3.82 -18.25
CA GLN A 99 2.12 -4.11 -17.79
C GLN A 99 2.46 -3.40 -16.47
N ASN A 100 1.78 -2.29 -16.18
CA ASN A 100 2.00 -1.45 -15.01
C ASN A 100 0.75 -1.42 -14.11
N PRO A 101 0.93 -1.22 -12.79
CA PRO A 101 -0.19 -0.90 -11.90
C PRO A 101 -0.98 0.33 -12.37
N CYS A 102 -2.30 0.30 -12.21
CA CYS A 102 -3.18 1.45 -12.52
C CYS A 102 -3.25 2.44 -11.35
N GLY A 103 -3.53 3.71 -11.68
CA GLY A 103 -3.53 4.83 -10.72
C GLY A 103 -2.43 5.85 -11.06
N PRO A 104 -1.96 6.63 -10.07
CA PRO A 104 -2.24 6.51 -8.64
C PRO A 104 -3.61 7.07 -8.23
N TYR A 105 -4.19 6.48 -7.19
CA TYR A 105 -5.28 7.07 -6.42
C TYR A 105 -4.65 7.77 -5.21
N THR A 106 -4.64 9.09 -5.22
CA THR A 106 -3.87 9.88 -4.24
C THR A 106 -4.75 10.67 -3.27
N ARG A 107 -4.22 10.89 -2.06
CA ARG A 107 -4.73 11.89 -1.12
C ARG A 107 -3.57 12.57 -0.40
N SER A 108 -3.59 13.89 -0.35
CA SER A 108 -2.55 14.68 0.32
C SER A 108 -3.00 15.10 1.72
N TYR A 109 -2.05 15.07 2.65
CA TYR A 109 -2.24 15.41 4.05
C TYR A 109 -1.28 16.52 4.44
N GLN A 110 -1.77 17.42 5.28
CA GLN A 110 -0.96 18.36 6.00
C GLN A 110 -1.51 18.48 7.41
N LYS A 111 -0.64 18.28 8.41
CA LYS A 111 -1.01 18.37 9.82
C LYS A 111 -0.04 19.29 10.55
N ARG A 112 -0.61 20.19 11.33
CA ARG A 112 0.11 21.14 12.19
C ARG A 112 -0.21 20.82 13.64
N ALA A 113 0.81 20.63 14.46
CA ALA A 113 0.65 20.30 15.87
C ALA A 113 1.60 21.14 16.74
N SER A 114 1.18 21.45 17.96
CA SER A 114 2.00 22.15 18.97
C SER A 114 2.96 21.22 19.71
N THR A 115 2.82 19.90 19.51
CA THR A 115 3.71 18.87 20.04
C THR A 115 4.04 17.86 18.93
N PRO A 116 5.20 17.19 18.97
CA PRO A 116 5.54 16.17 17.99
C PRO A 116 4.50 15.04 17.99
N LEU A 117 4.07 14.64 16.79
CA LEU A 117 3.11 13.55 16.62
C LEU A 117 3.80 12.20 16.61
N THR A 118 3.18 11.21 17.25
CA THR A 118 3.57 9.80 17.10
C THR A 118 3.01 9.25 15.79
N PRO A 119 3.84 8.61 14.94
CA PRO A 119 3.34 8.00 13.71
C PRO A 119 2.34 6.86 14.01
N VAL A 120 1.31 6.76 13.19
CA VAL A 120 0.37 5.62 13.20
C VAL A 120 0.81 4.63 12.11
N PRO A 121 1.16 3.38 12.46
CA PRO A 121 1.57 2.39 11.48
C PRO A 121 0.34 1.78 10.78
N VAL A 122 0.24 2.00 9.47
CA VAL A 122 -0.68 1.28 8.59
C VAL A 122 -0.02 -0.03 8.20
N VAL A 123 -0.63 -1.16 8.57
CA VAL A 123 -0.04 -2.49 8.36
C VAL A 123 -0.88 -3.41 7.50
N LYS A 124 -2.15 -3.05 7.28
CA LYS A 124 -3.09 -3.83 6.47
C LYS A 124 -4.09 -2.90 5.80
N TYR A 125 -4.77 -3.40 4.79
CA TYR A 125 -5.92 -2.74 4.19
C TYR A 125 -7.09 -3.70 4.10
N ARG A 126 -8.31 -3.16 4.22
CA ARG A 126 -9.53 -3.88 3.88
C ARG A 126 -9.96 -3.46 2.47
N THR A 127 -10.07 -4.42 1.58
CA THR A 127 -10.66 -4.23 0.26
C THR A 127 -12.12 -4.66 0.31
N VAL A 128 -12.98 -3.88 -0.35
CA VAL A 128 -14.41 -4.15 -0.50
C VAL A 128 -14.76 -4.07 -1.98
N SER A 129 -15.22 -5.17 -2.57
CA SER A 129 -15.61 -5.24 -3.98
C SER A 129 -16.97 -4.59 -4.23
N ALA A 130 -17.30 -4.35 -5.50
CA ALA A 130 -18.58 -3.75 -5.92
C ALA A 130 -19.82 -4.56 -5.47
N ASN A 131 -19.68 -5.87 -5.25
CA ASN A 131 -20.74 -6.75 -4.74
C ASN A 131 -20.82 -6.81 -3.19
N GLY A 132 -20.03 -5.98 -2.48
CA GLY A 132 -20.03 -5.89 -1.02
C GLY A 132 -19.19 -6.94 -0.29
N GLN A 133 -18.53 -7.86 -1.00
CA GLN A 133 -17.58 -8.78 -0.34
C GLN A 133 -16.36 -8.00 0.15
N SER A 134 -15.78 -8.43 1.27
CA SER A 134 -14.59 -7.78 1.83
C SER A 134 -13.53 -8.76 2.30
N LYS A 135 -12.27 -8.31 2.22
CA LYS A 135 -11.10 -9.06 2.70
C LYS A 135 -10.08 -8.11 3.29
N VAL A 136 -9.41 -8.54 4.35
CA VAL A 136 -8.27 -7.82 4.94
C VAL A 136 -6.97 -8.43 4.41
N ILE A 137 -6.07 -7.58 3.93
CA ILE A 137 -4.80 -7.96 3.31
C ILE A 137 -3.68 -7.20 4.02
N ALA A 138 -2.65 -7.92 4.46
CA ALA A 138 -1.46 -7.32 5.06
C ALA A 138 -0.64 -6.58 4.00
N LEU A 139 -0.08 -5.43 4.38
CA LEU A 139 0.89 -4.72 3.55
C LEU A 139 2.25 -5.44 3.60
N PRO A 140 3.04 -5.40 2.52
CA PRO A 140 4.37 -6.00 2.50
C PRO A 140 5.34 -5.31 3.47
N ALA A 141 5.13 -4.03 3.74
CA ALA A 141 5.82 -3.25 4.75
C ALA A 141 4.86 -2.25 5.40
N PRO A 142 4.99 -1.98 6.72
CA PRO A 142 4.24 -0.90 7.37
C PRO A 142 4.51 0.46 6.74
N ILE A 143 3.49 1.31 6.71
CA ILE A 143 3.59 2.71 6.27
C ILE A 143 3.18 3.59 7.44
N GLU A 144 4.03 4.51 7.83
CA GLU A 144 3.74 5.46 8.91
C GLU A 144 2.95 6.66 8.38
N ILE A 145 1.91 7.08 9.10
CA ILE A 145 1.14 8.30 8.79
C ILE A 145 1.04 9.19 10.04
N TYR A 146 0.61 10.46 9.88
CA TYR A 146 0.61 11.46 10.97
C TYR A 146 -0.68 12.25 11.08
#